data_AF-A0A357L5G1-F1
#
_entry.id   AF-A0A357L5G1-F1
#
_cell.length_a   1.000
_cell.length_b   1.000
_cell.length_c   1.000
_cell.angle_alpha   90.00
_cell.angle_beta   90.00
_cell.angle_gamma   90.00
#
_symmetry.space_group_name_H-M   'P 1'
#
loop_
_entity.id
_entity.type
_entity.pdbx_description
1 polymer ?
#
loop_
_entity_poly.entity_id
_entity_poly.type
_entity_poly.pdbx_seq_one_letter_code
_entity_poly.pdbx_strand_id
1 'polypeptide(L)'
;EAGAVVIANGAQALNFVQARTLPLTRIAGQIDRFADAPGLALAHAFGPYAAPAPDGGAVIGATYAALAAGEAPRPSLDATRANIAAIARALPDFAAVLEPLRAAPRASVRCQTPDRLPLVGPAPDFDAYGAQFDDLRFGKAREYAQGRLVPRLYFLTGLGSRGLVTAPLCAAMIVAEMTGAPAPVERPVAEALHPARFFVRDLKRAVARRVK
;
A
#
# COMPACT_ATOMS: atom_id res chain seq x y z
N GLU A 1 23.24 -6.34 -16.95
CA GLU A 1 23.52 -5.27 -15.96
C GLU A 1 22.53 -4.12 -16.19
N ALA A 2 22.13 -3.37 -15.16
CA ALA A 2 21.15 -2.29 -15.27
C ALA A 2 21.66 -0.99 -14.60
N GLY A 3 21.29 0.17 -15.15
CA GLY A 3 21.68 1.48 -14.64
C GLY A 3 21.02 1.87 -13.31
N ALA A 4 19.82 1.35 -13.04
CA ALA A 4 19.11 1.49 -11.77
C ALA A 4 18.09 0.34 -11.61
N VAL A 5 17.67 0.07 -10.37
CA VAL A 5 16.69 -0.97 -10.04
C VAL A 5 15.58 -0.42 -9.16
N VAL A 6 14.32 -0.71 -9.52
CA VAL A 6 13.14 -0.39 -8.69
C VAL A 6 12.48 -1.68 -8.24
N ILE A 7 12.39 -1.87 -6.93
CA ILE A 7 11.61 -2.96 -6.33
C ILE A 7 10.16 -2.50 -6.20
N ALA A 8 9.32 -2.98 -7.13
CA ALA A 8 7.90 -2.63 -7.25
C ALA A 8 6.95 -3.85 -7.28
N ASN A 9 7.40 -5.01 -6.79
CA ASN A 9 6.64 -6.27 -6.78
C ASN A 9 5.76 -6.45 -5.51
N GLY A 10 5.23 -5.35 -4.96
CA GLY A 10 4.35 -5.38 -3.79
C GLY A 10 4.99 -6.04 -2.56
N ALA A 11 4.28 -6.95 -1.91
CA ALA A 11 4.75 -7.61 -0.69
C ALA A 11 5.88 -8.62 -0.95
N GLN A 12 6.08 -9.07 -2.20
CA GLN A 12 7.21 -9.91 -2.57
C GLN A 12 8.55 -9.15 -2.50
N ALA A 13 8.52 -7.83 -2.30
CA ALA A 13 9.70 -7.04 -1.98
C ALA A 13 10.47 -7.64 -0.78
N LEU A 14 9.77 -8.23 0.19
CA LEU A 14 10.38 -8.86 1.37
C LEU A 14 11.31 -10.05 1.05
N ASN A 15 11.30 -10.56 -0.19
CA ASN A 15 12.24 -11.59 -0.62
C ASN A 15 13.67 -11.03 -0.84
N PHE A 16 13.81 -9.72 -1.01
CA PHE A 16 15.10 -9.05 -1.18
C PHE A 16 15.66 -8.60 0.17
N VAL A 17 16.95 -8.84 0.42
CA VAL A 17 17.61 -8.52 1.70
C VAL A 17 17.45 -7.05 2.09
N GLN A 18 17.50 -6.14 1.12
CA GLN A 18 17.37 -4.70 1.33
C GLN A 18 15.97 -4.26 1.78
N ALA A 19 14.96 -5.12 1.61
CA ALA A 19 13.56 -4.84 1.96
C ALA A 19 13.01 -5.72 3.08
N ARG A 20 13.77 -6.71 3.59
CA ARG A 20 13.28 -7.70 4.58
C ARG A 20 12.72 -7.08 5.86
N THR A 21 13.21 -5.90 6.24
CA THR A 21 12.80 -5.19 7.46
C THR A 21 11.66 -4.19 7.23
N LEU A 22 11.22 -3.99 5.99
CA LEU A 22 10.10 -3.09 5.70
C LEU A 22 8.82 -3.67 6.32
N PRO A 23 8.00 -2.85 7.01
CA PRO A 23 6.79 -3.33 7.66
C PRO A 23 5.66 -3.50 6.64
N LEU A 24 5.78 -4.47 5.75
CA LEU A 24 4.80 -4.77 4.71
C LEU A 24 3.88 -5.90 5.16
N THR A 25 2.58 -5.70 4.96
CA THR A 25 1.55 -6.69 5.26
C THR A 25 0.79 -7.07 3.99
N ARG A 26 0.39 -8.34 3.91
CA ARG A 26 -0.44 -8.89 2.83
C ARG A 26 -1.90 -8.91 3.28
N ILE A 27 -2.75 -8.27 2.49
CA ILE A 27 -4.18 -8.22 2.76
C ILE A 27 -4.92 -8.76 1.54
N ALA A 28 -5.60 -9.89 1.71
CA ALA A 28 -6.51 -10.42 0.71
C ALA A 28 -7.77 -9.56 0.61
N GLY A 29 -8.29 -9.43 -0.60
CA GLY A 29 -9.62 -8.86 -0.83
C GLY A 29 -10.23 -9.38 -2.13
N GLN A 30 -11.55 -9.53 -2.09
CA GLN A 30 -12.36 -9.89 -3.24
C GLN A 30 -13.21 -8.70 -3.68
N ILE A 31 -13.27 -8.50 -4.99
CA ILE A 31 -14.25 -7.66 -5.67
C ILE A 31 -15.16 -8.54 -6.51
N ASP A 32 -16.36 -8.08 -6.78
CA ASP A 32 -17.36 -8.80 -7.56
C ASP A 32 -17.87 -7.90 -8.67
N ARG A 33 -17.75 -8.36 -9.91
CA ARG A 33 -18.27 -7.67 -11.08
C ARG A 33 -19.61 -8.29 -11.49
N PHE A 34 -20.61 -7.44 -11.77
CA PHE A 34 -21.92 -7.84 -12.27
C PHE A 34 -22.14 -7.14 -13.60
N ALA A 35 -22.10 -7.89 -14.70
CA ALA A 35 -22.28 -7.32 -16.05
C ALA A 35 -23.74 -6.95 -16.34
N ASP A 36 -24.69 -7.61 -15.69
CA ASP A 36 -26.13 -7.43 -15.83
C ASP A 36 -26.74 -6.48 -14.77
N ALA A 37 -25.93 -5.98 -13.83
CA ALA A 37 -26.39 -4.99 -12.86
C ALA A 37 -26.78 -3.68 -13.56
N PRO A 38 -27.75 -2.92 -13.01
CA PRO A 38 -28.02 -1.58 -13.51
C PRO A 38 -26.76 -0.72 -13.38
N GLY A 39 -26.46 0.06 -14.41
CA GLY A 39 -25.30 0.97 -14.39
C GLY A 39 -25.46 2.03 -13.30
N LEU A 40 -24.38 2.30 -12.58
CA LEU A 40 -24.30 3.42 -11.63
C LEU A 40 -23.79 4.66 -12.36
N ALA A 41 -24.39 5.83 -12.10
CA ALA A 41 -23.91 7.08 -12.70
C ALA A 41 -22.53 7.49 -12.16
N LEU A 42 -22.24 7.19 -10.90
CA LEU A 42 -21.02 7.56 -10.19
C LEU A 42 -20.56 6.42 -9.27
N ALA A 43 -19.30 6.47 -8.86
CA ALA A 43 -18.78 5.59 -7.82
C ALA A 43 -19.27 6.05 -6.43
N HIS A 44 -19.76 5.10 -5.64
CA HIS A 44 -20.16 5.31 -4.25
C HIS A 44 -19.15 4.62 -3.34
N ALA A 45 -18.57 5.34 -2.38
CA ALA A 45 -17.59 4.80 -1.43
C ALA A 45 -17.93 5.21 0.01
N PHE A 46 -18.07 4.23 0.90
CA PHE A 46 -18.49 4.39 2.31
C PHE A 46 -17.81 3.35 3.22
N GLY A 47 -16.59 2.95 2.85
CA GLY A 47 -15.87 1.80 3.39
C GLY A 47 -15.81 0.70 2.33
N PRO A 48 -16.91 -0.03 2.10
CA PRO A 48 -17.19 -0.67 0.83
C PRO A 48 -17.36 0.36 -0.30
N TYR A 49 -17.41 -0.11 -1.53
CA TYR A 49 -17.68 0.71 -2.69
C TYR A 49 -18.48 -0.06 -3.76
N ALA A 50 -19.27 0.69 -4.51
CA ALA A 50 -19.89 0.24 -5.75
C ALA A 50 -19.56 1.27 -6.84
N ALA A 51 -19.15 0.83 -8.02
CA ALA A 51 -18.74 1.71 -9.11
C ALA A 51 -19.23 1.18 -10.46
N PRO A 52 -19.49 2.06 -11.44
CA PRO A 52 -19.76 1.63 -12.81
C PRO A 52 -18.59 0.83 -13.38
N ALA A 53 -18.90 -0.22 -14.14
CA ALA A 53 -17.90 -0.94 -14.91
C ALA A 53 -17.78 -0.33 -16.34
N PRO A 54 -16.56 -0.28 -16.92
CA PRO A 54 -16.33 0.38 -18.23
C PRO A 54 -17.15 -0.16 -19.40
N ASP A 55 -17.52 -1.44 -19.35
CA ASP A 55 -18.25 -2.18 -20.37
C ASP A 55 -19.70 -2.48 -19.95
N GLY A 56 -20.25 -1.66 -19.05
CA GLY A 56 -21.60 -1.82 -18.51
C GLY A 56 -21.64 -2.67 -17.25
N GLY A 57 -22.71 -2.48 -16.47
CA GLY A 57 -22.87 -3.09 -15.16
C GLY A 57 -22.11 -2.35 -14.05
N ALA A 58 -21.70 -3.10 -13.03
CA ALA A 58 -21.05 -2.55 -11.85
C ALA A 58 -19.97 -3.48 -11.26
N VAL A 59 -19.06 -2.88 -10.51
CA VAL A 59 -18.14 -3.57 -9.61
C VAL A 59 -18.47 -3.16 -8.19
N ILE A 60 -18.55 -4.14 -7.29
CA ILE A 60 -18.68 -3.93 -5.85
C ILE A 60 -17.48 -4.50 -5.10
N GLY A 61 -17.23 -3.96 -3.92
CA GLY A 61 -16.27 -4.55 -3.03
C GLY A 61 -15.97 -3.70 -1.80
N ALA A 62 -14.96 -4.05 -1.02
CA ALA A 62 -14.24 -5.31 -1.14
C ALA A 62 -14.07 -5.93 0.24
N THR A 63 -14.05 -7.25 0.29
CA THR A 63 -13.64 -7.97 1.49
C THR A 63 -12.20 -7.60 1.86
N TYR A 64 -11.87 -7.82 3.12
CA TYR A 64 -10.58 -7.43 3.69
C TYR A 64 -10.17 -8.45 4.75
N ALA A 65 -9.20 -9.28 4.43
CA ALA A 65 -8.70 -10.31 5.33
C ALA A 65 -7.17 -10.31 5.36
N ALA A 66 -6.60 -10.52 6.55
CA ALA A 66 -5.17 -10.80 6.66
C ALA A 66 -4.86 -12.10 5.91
N LEU A 67 -3.73 -12.14 5.20
CA LEU A 67 -3.31 -13.31 4.43
C LEU A 67 -1.93 -13.76 4.92
N ALA A 68 -1.83 -15.02 5.36
CA ALA A 68 -0.57 -15.56 5.87
C ALA A 68 0.48 -15.66 4.76
N ALA A 69 1.76 -15.80 5.13
CA ALA A 69 2.84 -16.00 4.17
C ALA A 69 2.61 -17.29 3.35
N GLY A 70 2.88 -17.25 2.05
CA GLY A 70 2.71 -18.42 1.16
C GLY A 70 1.28 -18.69 0.68
N GLU A 71 0.25 -18.12 1.31
CA GLU A 71 -1.13 -18.30 0.87
C GLU A 71 -1.47 -17.46 -0.37
N ALA A 72 -2.36 -17.97 -1.20
CA ALA A 72 -2.95 -17.27 -2.34
C ALA A 72 -4.45 -17.07 -2.11
N PRO A 73 -4.99 -15.86 -2.31
CA PRO A 73 -6.42 -15.62 -2.14
C PRO A 73 -7.19 -16.33 -3.25
N ARG A 74 -8.34 -16.91 -2.90
CA ARG A 74 -9.26 -17.54 -3.85
C ARG A 74 -10.62 -16.89 -3.77
N PRO A 75 -11.30 -16.66 -4.90
CA PRO A 75 -12.68 -16.23 -4.89
C PRO A 75 -13.57 -17.20 -4.11
N SER A 76 -14.55 -16.68 -3.37
CA SER A 76 -15.59 -17.49 -2.73
C SER A 76 -16.96 -16.84 -2.83
N LEU A 77 -17.99 -17.68 -2.87
CA LEU A 77 -19.38 -17.23 -2.87
C LEU A 77 -19.75 -16.50 -1.57
N ASP A 78 -19.17 -16.91 -0.44
CA ASP A 78 -19.38 -16.25 0.84
C ASP A 78 -18.79 -14.83 0.85
N ALA A 79 -17.65 -14.61 0.20
CA ALA A 79 -17.10 -13.27 0.03
C ALA A 79 -17.98 -12.41 -0.89
N THR A 80 -18.56 -12.99 -1.95
CA THR A 80 -19.54 -12.30 -2.81
C THR A 80 -20.78 -11.89 -2.01
N ARG A 81 -21.36 -12.82 -1.24
CA ARG A 81 -22.50 -12.55 -0.34
C ARG A 81 -22.16 -11.46 0.68
N ALA A 82 -20.96 -11.50 1.26
CA ALA A 82 -20.51 -10.48 2.21
C ALA A 82 -20.36 -9.10 1.56
N ASN A 83 -19.85 -9.04 0.32
CA ASN A 83 -19.79 -7.78 -0.43
C ASN A 83 -21.19 -7.25 -0.75
N ILE A 84 -22.12 -8.08 -1.24
CA ILE A 84 -23.51 -7.66 -1.50
C ILE A 84 -24.18 -7.15 -0.20
N ALA A 85 -24.04 -7.88 0.91
CA ALA A 85 -24.58 -7.47 2.20
C ALA A 85 -23.97 -6.14 2.69
N ALA A 86 -22.69 -5.90 2.43
CA ALA A 86 -22.04 -4.64 2.75
C ALA A 86 -22.58 -3.47 1.90
N ILE A 87 -22.88 -3.71 0.62
CA ILE A 87 -23.53 -2.71 -0.26
C ILE A 87 -24.94 -2.39 0.19
N ALA A 88 -25.72 -3.40 0.61
CA ALA A 88 -27.10 -3.22 1.04
C ALA A 88 -27.26 -2.21 2.20
N ARG A 89 -26.20 -1.97 2.99
CA ARG A 89 -26.19 -0.98 4.08
C ARG A 89 -26.32 0.47 3.62
N ALA A 90 -25.95 0.78 2.38
CA ALA A 90 -26.01 2.14 1.84
C ALA A 90 -26.78 2.24 0.52
N LEU A 91 -26.85 1.16 -0.25
CA LEU A 91 -27.55 1.07 -1.53
C LEU A 91 -28.47 -0.18 -1.55
N PRO A 92 -29.51 -0.23 -0.71
CA PRO A 92 -30.35 -1.43 -0.54
C PRO A 92 -31.03 -1.87 -1.84
N ASP A 93 -31.62 -0.93 -2.58
CA ASP A 93 -32.32 -1.24 -3.85
C ASP A 93 -31.36 -1.76 -4.92
N PHE A 94 -30.16 -1.20 -4.98
CA PHE A 94 -29.12 -1.68 -5.89
C PHE A 94 -28.62 -3.07 -5.48
N ALA A 95 -28.43 -3.33 -4.19
CA ALA A 95 -28.01 -4.65 -3.70
C ALA A 95 -29.09 -5.72 -3.93
N ALA A 96 -30.37 -5.36 -3.86
CA ALA A 96 -31.50 -6.28 -4.01
C ALA A 96 -31.57 -6.94 -5.40
N VAL A 97 -30.99 -6.30 -6.42
CA VAL A 97 -30.95 -6.84 -7.80
C VAL A 97 -29.68 -7.63 -8.11
N LEU A 98 -28.73 -7.73 -7.17
CA LEU A 98 -27.48 -8.48 -7.36
C LEU A 98 -27.66 -9.95 -6.98
N GLU A 99 -27.54 -10.83 -7.96
CA GLU A 99 -27.57 -12.29 -7.73
C GLU A 99 -26.14 -12.83 -7.55
N PRO A 100 -25.76 -13.33 -6.35
CA PRO A 100 -24.40 -13.81 -6.07
C PRO A 100 -23.81 -14.77 -7.13
N LEU A 101 -24.63 -15.67 -7.68
CA LEU A 101 -24.16 -16.65 -8.68
C LEU A 101 -23.87 -16.04 -10.06
N ARG A 102 -24.31 -14.81 -10.32
CA ARG A 102 -24.03 -14.08 -11.57
C ARG A 102 -22.78 -13.20 -11.47
N ALA A 103 -22.16 -13.12 -10.30
CA ALA A 103 -20.95 -12.35 -10.12
C ALA A 103 -19.78 -12.99 -10.87
N ALA A 104 -18.90 -12.15 -11.42
CA ALA A 104 -17.55 -12.51 -11.83
C ALA A 104 -16.57 -12.05 -10.73
N PRO A 105 -16.25 -12.90 -9.74
CA PRO A 105 -15.43 -12.51 -8.61
C PRO A 105 -13.94 -12.49 -8.94
N ARG A 106 -13.20 -11.56 -8.35
CA ARG A 106 -11.74 -11.50 -8.40
C ARG A 106 -11.18 -11.32 -6.99
N ALA A 107 -10.44 -12.31 -6.52
CA ALA A 107 -9.67 -12.23 -5.28
C ALA A 107 -8.20 -11.88 -5.59
N SER A 108 -7.62 -10.97 -4.81
CA SER A 108 -6.24 -10.51 -4.99
C SER A 108 -5.61 -10.06 -3.67
N VAL A 109 -4.30 -9.79 -3.69
CA VAL A 109 -3.54 -9.36 -2.51
C VAL A 109 -3.09 -7.92 -2.65
N ARG A 110 -3.38 -7.12 -1.63
CA ARG A 110 -2.83 -5.77 -1.43
C ARG A 110 -1.58 -5.86 -0.56
N CYS A 111 -0.63 -4.97 -0.81
CA CYS A 111 0.53 -4.76 0.04
C CYS A 111 0.35 -3.44 0.80
N GLN A 112 0.37 -3.46 2.14
CA GLN A 112 0.12 -2.29 2.98
C GLN A 112 1.16 -2.10 4.07
N THR A 113 1.35 -0.84 4.45
CA THR A 113 2.13 -0.40 5.59
C THR A 113 1.23 -0.09 6.79
N PRO A 114 1.77 -0.02 8.03
CA PRO A 114 0.98 0.29 9.23
C PRO A 114 0.24 1.64 9.19
N ASP A 115 0.82 2.66 8.54
CA ASP A 115 0.23 3.98 8.39
C ASP A 115 -0.56 4.16 7.08
N ARG A 116 -0.66 3.11 6.26
CA ARG A 116 -1.35 3.08 4.96
C ARG A 116 -0.80 4.05 3.91
N LEU A 117 0.39 4.61 4.13
CA LEU A 117 1.12 5.38 3.13
C LEU A 117 2.09 4.47 2.35
N PRO A 118 2.28 4.69 1.04
CA PRO A 118 3.30 3.99 0.27
C PRO A 118 4.71 4.10 0.89
N LEU A 119 5.59 3.16 0.52
CA LEU A 119 7.03 3.30 0.70
C LEU A 119 7.61 3.63 -0.67
N VAL A 120 8.08 4.87 -0.84
CA VAL A 120 8.67 5.34 -2.09
C VAL A 120 9.96 6.11 -1.85
N GLY A 121 10.97 5.83 -2.67
CA GLY A 121 12.25 6.55 -2.64
C GLY A 121 13.46 5.63 -2.68
N PRO A 122 14.66 6.17 -2.47
CA PRO A 122 15.89 5.39 -2.48
C PRO A 122 15.92 4.39 -1.33
N ALA A 123 16.57 3.25 -1.57
CA ALA A 123 16.69 2.19 -0.59
C ALA A 123 17.69 2.58 0.52
N PRO A 124 17.28 2.61 1.79
CA PRO A 124 18.19 2.82 2.91
C PRO A 124 19.14 1.63 3.08
N ASP A 125 20.39 1.90 3.43
CA ASP A 125 21.27 0.90 4.00
C ASP A 125 20.95 0.75 5.49
N PHE A 126 20.05 -0.18 5.83
CA PHE A 126 19.58 -0.33 7.20
C PHE A 126 20.68 -0.72 8.21
N ASP A 127 21.75 -1.37 7.76
CA ASP A 127 22.89 -1.71 8.61
C ASP A 127 23.68 -0.44 8.97
N ALA A 128 23.97 0.39 7.96
CA ALA A 128 24.62 1.69 8.17
C ALA A 128 23.73 2.66 8.98
N TYR A 129 22.41 2.65 8.74
CA TYR A 129 21.45 3.44 9.52
C TYR A 129 21.46 3.05 11.00
N GLY A 130 21.58 1.75 11.31
CA GLY A 130 21.71 1.25 12.68
C GLY A 130 22.85 1.91 13.42
N ALA A 131 24.04 1.95 12.82
CA ALA A 131 25.21 2.60 13.42
C ALA A 131 25.10 4.13 13.45
N GLN A 132 24.62 4.75 12.37
CA GLN A 132 24.59 6.20 12.20
C GLN A 132 23.55 6.88 13.11
N PHE A 133 22.44 6.20 13.37
CA PHE A 133 21.28 6.77 14.05
C PHE A 133 20.94 6.04 15.36
N ASP A 134 21.81 5.15 15.87
CA ASP A 134 21.57 4.38 17.10
C ASP A 134 21.15 5.30 18.26
N ASP A 135 21.81 6.45 18.35
CA ASP A 135 21.66 7.42 19.43
C ASP A 135 20.30 8.14 19.47
N LEU A 136 19.51 8.07 18.40
CA LEU A 136 18.12 8.55 18.39
C LEU A 136 17.29 7.86 19.48
N ARG A 137 17.64 6.63 19.88
CA ARG A 137 16.97 5.90 20.98
C ARG A 137 17.23 6.49 22.37
N PHE A 138 18.14 7.44 22.48
CA PHE A 138 18.45 8.16 23.72
C PHE A 138 17.96 9.62 23.70
N GLY A 139 17.26 10.05 22.64
CA GLY A 139 16.69 11.40 22.55
C GLY A 139 17.72 12.51 22.38
N LYS A 140 18.95 12.19 21.94
CA LYS A 140 19.99 13.21 21.70
C LYS A 140 19.59 14.12 20.54
N ALA A 141 19.43 15.42 20.83
CA ALA A 141 19.24 16.44 19.81
C ALA A 141 20.61 16.84 19.25
N ARG A 142 20.89 16.42 18.01
CA ARG A 142 22.05 16.88 17.24
C ARG A 142 21.68 17.01 15.77
N GLU A 143 22.56 17.64 15.00
CA GLU A 143 22.49 17.56 13.55
C GLU A 143 22.87 16.15 13.09
N TYR A 144 21.98 15.57 12.29
CA TYR A 144 22.13 14.25 11.71
C TYR A 144 22.50 14.39 10.24
N ALA A 145 23.62 13.79 9.85
CA ALA A 145 23.96 13.65 8.44
C ALA A 145 22.90 12.82 7.70
N GLN A 146 22.82 12.98 6.38
CA GLN A 146 21.96 12.16 5.54
C GLN A 146 22.31 10.67 5.71
N GLY A 147 21.29 9.83 5.77
CA GLY A 147 21.46 8.39 5.92
C GLY A 147 22.07 7.76 4.67
N ARG A 148 22.94 6.76 4.85
CA ARG A 148 23.55 6.04 3.73
C ARG A 148 22.50 5.27 2.91
N LEU A 149 22.45 5.54 1.62
CA LEU A 149 21.56 4.85 0.69
C LEU A 149 22.30 3.73 -0.05
N VAL A 150 21.57 2.69 -0.44
CA VAL A 150 22.04 1.67 -1.38
C VAL A 150 22.06 2.29 -2.78
N PRO A 151 23.22 2.35 -3.46
CA PRO A 151 23.32 3.04 -4.74
C PRO A 151 22.37 2.48 -5.80
N ARG A 152 21.63 3.37 -6.47
CA ARG A 152 20.79 3.07 -7.65
C ARG A 152 19.69 2.03 -7.39
N LEU A 153 19.28 1.86 -6.14
CA LEU A 153 18.19 0.98 -5.73
C LEU A 153 17.05 1.81 -5.10
N TYR A 154 15.82 1.53 -5.53
CA TYR A 154 14.64 2.28 -5.13
C TYR A 154 13.48 1.35 -4.76
N PHE A 155 12.58 1.83 -3.91
CA PHE A 155 11.35 1.15 -3.55
C PHE A 155 10.13 1.88 -4.11
N LEU A 156 9.14 1.13 -4.61
CA LEU A 156 7.77 1.59 -4.84
C LEU A 156 6.83 0.46 -4.40
N THR A 157 6.44 0.46 -3.13
CA THR A 157 5.62 -0.61 -2.55
C THR A 157 4.66 -0.09 -1.49
N GLY A 158 3.84 -0.97 -0.90
CA GLY A 158 2.91 -0.57 0.16
C GLY A 158 1.74 0.29 -0.31
N LEU A 159 1.37 0.25 -1.60
CA LEU A 159 0.33 1.08 -2.21
C LEU A 159 -1.10 0.83 -1.68
N GLY A 160 -1.32 -0.29 -1.00
CA GLY A 160 -2.61 -0.68 -0.43
C GLY A 160 -3.75 -0.75 -1.44
N SER A 161 -4.92 -0.28 -1.05
CA SER A 161 -6.12 -0.21 -1.90
C SER A 161 -6.20 1.07 -2.74
N ARG A 162 -5.21 1.96 -2.66
CA ARG A 162 -5.24 3.29 -3.31
C ARG A 162 -4.13 3.47 -4.36
N GLY A 163 -3.53 2.36 -4.82
CA GLY A 163 -2.42 2.39 -5.75
C GLY A 163 -2.70 3.13 -7.06
N LEU A 164 -3.94 3.07 -7.58
CA LEU A 164 -4.30 3.82 -8.79
C LEU A 164 -4.15 5.34 -8.63
N VAL A 165 -4.36 5.86 -7.42
CA VAL A 165 -4.27 7.29 -7.13
C VAL A 165 -2.82 7.67 -6.80
N THR A 166 -2.11 6.84 -6.03
CA THR A 166 -0.80 7.21 -5.48
C THR A 166 0.37 6.80 -6.37
N ALA A 167 0.23 5.75 -7.19
CA ALA A 167 1.35 5.23 -8.00
C ALA A 167 1.92 6.24 -9.00
N PRO A 168 1.13 7.07 -9.72
CA PRO A 168 1.69 8.05 -10.65
C PRO A 168 2.61 9.06 -9.96
N LEU A 169 2.17 9.62 -8.82
CA LEU A 169 2.98 10.56 -8.04
C LEU A 169 4.22 9.87 -7.46
N CYS A 170 4.08 8.65 -6.92
CA CYS A 170 5.21 7.85 -6.42
C CYS A 170 6.24 7.58 -7.51
N ALA A 171 5.81 7.23 -8.72
CA ALA A 171 6.70 7.01 -9.86
C ALA A 171 7.44 8.31 -10.24
N ALA A 172 6.74 9.45 -10.28
CA ALA A 172 7.34 10.75 -10.55
C ALA A 172 8.42 11.13 -9.50
N MET A 173 8.21 10.80 -8.22
CA MET A 173 9.22 11.01 -7.18
C MET A 173 10.49 10.18 -7.43
N ILE A 174 10.37 8.92 -7.84
CA ILE A 174 11.54 8.08 -8.16
C ILE A 174 12.27 8.61 -9.38
N VAL A 175 11.54 9.02 -10.43
CA VAL A 175 12.15 9.59 -11.63
C VAL A 175 12.90 10.87 -11.31
N ALA A 176 12.32 11.76 -10.49
CA ALA A 176 13.00 12.98 -10.04
C ALA A 176 14.30 12.66 -9.30
N GLU A 177 14.27 11.70 -8.36
CA GLU A 177 15.45 11.24 -7.62
C GLU A 177 16.52 10.65 -8.54
N MET A 178 16.13 9.84 -9.54
CA MET A 178 17.07 9.24 -10.49
C MET A 178 17.72 10.25 -11.43
N THR A 179 17.02 11.32 -11.77
CA THR A 179 17.45 12.32 -12.77
C THR A 179 18.04 13.58 -12.15
N GLY A 180 17.95 13.73 -10.83
CA GLY A 180 18.31 14.98 -10.13
C GLY A 180 17.34 16.13 -10.41
N ALA A 181 16.15 15.85 -10.95
CA ALA A 181 15.12 16.85 -11.16
C ALA A 181 14.48 17.27 -9.82
N PRO A 182 13.85 18.45 -9.75
CA PRO A 182 13.13 18.87 -8.55
C PRO A 182 12.05 17.85 -8.14
N ALA A 183 11.95 17.57 -6.83
CA ALA A 183 10.94 16.66 -6.31
C ALA A 183 9.51 17.20 -6.58
N PRO A 184 8.55 16.35 -6.98
CA PRO A 184 7.17 16.79 -7.29
C PRO A 184 6.32 17.02 -6.04
N VAL A 185 6.90 16.87 -4.84
CA VAL A 185 6.22 17.03 -3.56
C VAL A 185 7.12 17.77 -2.57
N GLU A 186 6.49 18.40 -1.58
CA GLU A 186 7.21 19.03 -0.49
C GLU A 186 7.92 18.00 0.39
N ARG A 187 8.98 18.45 1.08
CA ARG A 187 9.80 17.63 1.97
C ARG A 187 8.99 16.82 3.00
N PRO A 188 7.98 17.36 3.71
CA PRO A 188 7.22 16.58 4.67
C PRO A 188 6.49 15.39 4.05
N VAL A 189 6.00 15.53 2.81
CA VAL A 189 5.38 14.44 2.07
C VAL A 189 6.43 13.41 1.67
N ALA A 190 7.58 13.83 1.15
CA ALA A 190 8.67 12.92 0.82
C ALA A 190 9.13 12.11 2.05
N GLU A 191 9.31 12.74 3.20
CA GLU A 191 9.68 12.09 4.46
C GLU A 191 8.59 11.11 4.96
N ALA A 192 7.31 11.47 4.81
CA ALA A 192 6.18 10.61 5.17
C ALA A 192 6.04 9.38 4.26
N LEU A 193 6.63 9.39 3.06
CA LEU A 193 6.64 8.25 2.14
C LEU A 193 7.99 7.52 2.12
N HIS A 194 9.04 8.10 2.69
CA HIS A 194 10.41 7.58 2.62
C HIS A 194 10.52 6.15 3.20
N PRO A 195 11.32 5.24 2.60
CA PRO A 195 11.39 3.86 3.06
C PRO A 195 11.95 3.69 4.49
N ALA A 196 12.80 4.62 4.94
CA ALA A 196 13.37 4.60 6.29
C ALA A 196 12.45 5.12 7.41
N ARG A 197 11.27 5.68 7.10
CA ARG A 197 10.47 6.42 8.08
C ARG A 197 10.09 5.59 9.31
N PHE A 198 9.82 4.30 9.11
CA PHE A 198 9.45 3.39 10.20
C PHE A 198 10.63 3.10 11.10
N PHE A 199 11.80 2.82 10.51
CA PHE A 199 13.05 2.61 11.24
C PHE A 199 13.38 3.81 12.15
N VAL A 200 13.37 5.02 11.59
CA VAL A 200 13.62 6.26 12.33
C VAL A 200 12.57 6.47 13.43
N ARG A 201 11.29 6.21 13.14
CA ARG A 201 10.20 6.33 14.11
C ARG A 201 10.35 5.35 15.27
N ASP A 202 10.74 4.10 14.99
CA ASP A 202 10.87 3.06 16.02
C ASP A 202 12.06 3.34 16.94
N LEU A 203 13.17 3.86 16.40
CA LEU A 203 14.29 4.37 17.21
C LEU A 203 13.83 5.50 18.16
N LYS A 204 13.08 6.49 17.64
CA LYS A 204 12.55 7.59 18.47
C LYS A 204 11.56 7.10 19.54
N ARG A 205 10.74 6.08 19.25
CA ARG A 205 9.78 5.51 20.21
C ARG A 205 10.46 4.71 21.33
N ALA A 206 11.62 4.11 21.07
CA ALA A 206 12.40 3.44 22.11
C ALA A 206 12.80 4.39 23.25
N VAL A 207 12.98 5.69 22.96
CA VAL A 207 13.18 6.75 23.97
C VAL A 207 11.97 6.83 24.90
N ALA A 208 10.77 7.00 24.33
CA ALA A 208 9.55 7.27 25.08
C ALA A 208 9.14 6.10 26.01
N ARG A 209 9.52 4.87 25.68
CA ARG A 209 9.28 3.69 26.52
C ARG A 209 10.25 3.55 27.68
N ARG A 210 11.43 4.20 27.63
CA ARG A 210 12.42 4.19 28.71
C ARG A 210 12.21 5.30 29.75
N VAL A 211 11.47 6.34 29.38
CA VAL A 211 11.16 7.49 30.26
C VAL A 211 9.86 7.25 31.06
N LYS A 212 9.10 6.20 30.73
CA LYS A 212 7.96 5.71 31.52
C LYS A 212 8.40 4.56 32.42
#